data_AF-U9SRP6-F1
#
_entry.id   AF-U9SRP6-F1
#
_cell.length_a   1.000
_cell.length_b   1.000
_cell.length_c   1.000
_cell.angle_alpha   90.00
_cell.angle_beta   90.00
_cell.angle_gamma   90.00
#
_symmetry.space_group_name_H-M   'P 1'
#
loop_
_entity.id
_entity.type
_entity.pdbx_description
1 polymer ?
#
loop_
_entity_poly.entity_id
_entity_poly.type
_entity_poly.pdbx_seq_one_letter_code
_entity_poly.pdbx_strand_id
1 'polypeptide(L)'
;ITGEGLFAIARSCHKLEYLNISHCTDICELSICNVIHSCPRLQQLDLSFCKITDIAIEKIAKSCHNLKYLNLRGCDKISKEAIDKLNS
;
A
#
# COMPACT_ATOMS: atom_id res chain seq x y z
N ILE A 1 -12.91 -4.88 3.30
CA ILE A 1 -12.13 -5.91 2.55
C ILE A 1 -11.35 -6.75 3.55
N THR A 2 -11.16 -8.05 3.33
CA THR A 2 -10.37 -8.94 4.21
C THR A 2 -8.96 -9.16 3.63
N GLY A 3 -8.03 -9.67 4.43
CA GLY A 3 -6.70 -10.04 3.94
C GLY A 3 -6.74 -11.07 2.79
N GLU A 4 -7.65 -12.04 2.85
CA GLU A 4 -7.88 -13.00 1.75
C GLU A 4 -8.34 -12.32 0.46
N GLY A 5 -9.20 -11.30 0.57
CA GLY A 5 -9.60 -10.48 -0.56
C GLY A 5 -8.41 -9.77 -1.22
N LEU A 6 -7.47 -9.27 -0.42
CA LEU A 6 -6.22 -8.70 -0.94
C LEU A 6 -5.34 -9.74 -1.62
N PHE A 7 -5.22 -10.95 -1.06
CA PHE A 7 -4.52 -12.04 -1.75
C PHE A 7 -5.17 -12.44 -3.08
N ALA A 8 -6.50 -12.39 -3.19
CA ALA A 8 -7.18 -12.62 -4.46
C ALA A 8 -6.88 -11.49 -5.47
N ILE A 9 -6.92 -10.23 -5.05
CA ILE A 9 -6.55 -9.07 -5.89
C ILE A 9 -5.11 -9.22 -6.37
N ALA A 10 -4.16 -9.52 -5.48
CA ALA A 10 -2.74 -9.69 -5.84
C ALA A 10 -2.53 -10.75 -6.92
N ARG A 11 -3.35 -11.82 -6.93
CA ARG A 11 -3.23 -12.93 -7.89
C ARG A 11 -3.85 -12.68 -9.25
N SER A 12 -4.75 -11.70 -9.38
CA SER A 12 -5.58 -11.57 -10.59
C SER A 12 -5.66 -10.16 -11.16
N CYS A 13 -5.36 -9.14 -10.35
CA CYS A 13 -5.60 -7.73 -10.71
C CYS A 13 -4.30 -6.97 -11.00
N HIS A 14 -3.39 -7.52 -11.82
CA HIS A 14 -2.09 -6.89 -12.14
C HIS A 14 -2.18 -5.55 -12.89
N LYS A 15 -3.37 -5.21 -13.41
CA LYS A 15 -3.65 -3.93 -14.09
C LYS A 15 -4.35 -2.91 -13.19
N LEU A 16 -4.42 -3.16 -11.88
CA LEU A 16 -5.07 -2.25 -10.94
C LEU A 16 -4.33 -0.91 -10.90
N GLU A 17 -5.08 0.18 -11.10
CA GLU A 17 -4.54 1.55 -11.07
C GLU A 17 -4.97 2.32 -9.82
N TYR A 18 -6.07 1.91 -9.18
CA TYR A 18 -6.66 2.58 -8.02
C TYR A 18 -6.98 1.54 -6.94
N LEU A 19 -6.48 1.74 -5.73
CA LEU A 19 -6.80 0.91 -4.57
C LEU A 19 -7.06 1.79 -3.35
N ASN A 20 -8.24 1.64 -2.76
CA ASN A 20 -8.57 2.22 -1.47
C ASN A 20 -8.89 1.09 -0.48
N ILE A 21 -8.08 1.02 0.57
CA ILE A 21 -8.30 0.13 1.72
C ILE A 21 -8.16 0.89 3.03
N SER A 22 -8.54 2.16 3.04
CA SER A 22 -8.57 3.00 4.24
C SER A 22 -9.39 2.37 5.37
N HIS A 23 -9.06 2.72 6.61
CA HIS A 23 -9.69 2.25 7.85
C HIS A 23 -9.65 0.73 8.05
N CYS A 24 -8.77 0.01 7.35
CA CYS A 24 -8.63 -1.43 7.49
C CYS A 24 -7.62 -1.78 8.59
N THR A 25 -8.06 -1.70 9.85
CA THR A 25 -7.21 -1.93 11.04
C THR A 25 -6.93 -3.40 11.37
N ASP A 26 -7.72 -4.31 10.81
CA ASP A 26 -7.64 -5.76 11.08
C ASP A 26 -6.95 -6.53 9.95
N ILE A 27 -6.58 -5.82 8.88
CA ILE A 27 -5.83 -6.41 7.77
C ILE A 27 -4.36 -6.52 8.15
N CYS A 28 -3.80 -7.70 7.91
CA CYS A 28 -2.36 -7.93 8.06
C CYS A 28 -1.58 -7.16 6.99
N GLU A 29 -0.58 -6.37 7.43
CA GLU A 29 0.33 -5.61 6.54
C GLU A 29 0.91 -6.47 5.41
N LEU A 30 1.19 -7.75 5.66
CA LEU A 30 1.69 -8.68 4.64
C LEU A 30 0.79 -8.76 3.41
N SER A 31 -0.53 -8.78 3.60
CA SER A 31 -1.49 -8.83 2.50
C SER A 31 -1.53 -7.52 1.70
N ILE A 32 -1.32 -6.37 2.36
CA ILE A 32 -1.20 -5.05 1.74
C ILE A 32 0.06 -5.00 0.88
N CYS A 33 1.21 -5.38 1.46
CA CYS A 33 2.50 -5.46 0.77
C CYS A 33 2.45 -6.38 -0.45
N ASN A 34 1.69 -7.47 -0.39
CA ASN A 34 1.54 -8.38 -1.51
C ASN A 34 0.78 -7.75 -2.69
N VAL A 35 -0.30 -7.00 -2.41
CA VAL A 35 -1.03 -6.28 -3.47
C VAL A 35 -0.17 -5.17 -4.07
N ILE A 36 0.54 -4.40 -3.24
CA ILE A 36 1.49 -3.36 -3.69
C ILE A 36 2.53 -3.95 -4.65
N HIS A 37 3.10 -5.10 -4.29
CA HIS A 37 4.07 -5.78 -5.13
C HIS A 37 3.49 -6.30 -6.45
N SER A 38 2.25 -6.80 -6.42
CA SER A 38 1.62 -7.48 -7.56
C SER A 38 0.92 -6.54 -8.54
N CYS A 39 0.81 -5.25 -8.19
CA CYS A 39 0.10 -4.22 -8.97
C CYS A 39 1.03 -3.05 -9.34
N PRO A 40 2.00 -3.22 -10.25
CA PRO A 40 2.98 -2.19 -10.61
C PRO A 40 2.37 -0.98 -11.35
N ARG A 41 1.11 -1.08 -11.78
CA ARG A 41 0.36 -0.03 -12.47
C ARG A 41 -0.41 0.89 -11.52
N LEU A 42 -0.30 0.70 -10.21
CA LEU A 42 -0.96 1.56 -9.23
C LEU A 42 -0.57 3.02 -9.42
N GLN A 43 -1.57 3.86 -9.53
CA GLN A 43 -1.48 5.32 -9.65
C GLN A 43 -2.05 6.02 -8.42
N GLN A 44 -3.06 5.43 -7.77
CA GLN A 44 -3.62 5.95 -6.53
C GLN A 44 -3.76 4.86 -5.48
N LEU A 45 -3.24 5.12 -4.28
CA LEU A 45 -3.28 4.20 -3.16
C LEU A 45 -3.71 4.95 -1.90
N ASP A 46 -4.81 4.51 -1.29
CA ASP A 46 -5.26 5.02 0.01
C ASP A 46 -5.15 3.92 1.08
N LEU A 47 -4.22 4.14 2.02
CA LEU A 47 -3.97 3.30 3.20
C LEU A 47 -4.25 4.07 4.50
N SER A 48 -5.00 5.17 4.46
CA SER A 48 -5.25 5.99 5.64
C SER A 48 -5.91 5.17 6.76
N PHE A 49 -5.48 5.41 8.00
CA PHE A 49 -5.94 4.72 9.20
C PHE A 49 -5.74 3.19 9.17
N CYS A 50 -4.75 2.70 8.42
CA CYS A 50 -4.32 1.30 8.43
C CYS A 50 -3.15 1.08 9.39
N LYS A 51 -3.00 -0.15 9.89
CA LYS A 51 -1.86 -0.56 10.74
C LYS A 51 -0.67 -0.99 9.87
N ILE A 52 0.01 -0.01 9.28
CA ILE A 52 1.20 -0.20 8.44
C ILE A 52 2.43 0.47 9.05
N THR A 53 3.61 0.03 8.63
CA THR A 53 4.92 0.47 9.10
C THR A 53 5.80 0.93 7.95
N ASP A 54 7.04 1.31 8.25
CA ASP A 54 8.09 1.62 7.27
C ASP A 54 8.28 0.52 6.21
N ILE A 55 8.00 -0.75 6.54
CA ILE A 55 8.06 -1.87 5.61
C ILE A 55 7.13 -1.67 4.41
N ALA A 56 5.91 -1.18 4.64
CA ALA A 56 4.96 -0.89 3.58
C ALA A 56 5.49 0.23 2.67
N ILE A 57 6.12 1.26 3.24
CA ILE A 57 6.68 2.37 2.48
C ILE A 57 7.85 1.93 1.60
N GLU A 58 8.76 1.12 2.12
CA GLU A 58 9.84 0.53 1.31
C GLU A 58 9.29 -0.31 0.16
N LYS A 59 8.19 -1.02 0.38
CA LYS A 59 7.55 -1.83 -0.67
C LYS A 59 6.92 -0.94 -1.74
N ILE A 60 6.24 0.14 -1.34
CA ILE A 60 5.65 1.12 -2.25
C ILE A 60 6.74 1.72 -3.14
N ALA A 61 7.83 2.24 -2.54
CA ALA A 61 8.93 2.84 -3.28
C ALA A 61 9.56 1.88 -4.32
N LYS A 62 9.66 0.59 -3.98
CA LYS A 62 10.24 -0.45 -4.85
C LYS A 62 9.31 -0.99 -5.93
N SER A 63 8.00 -0.83 -5.82
CA SER A 63 7.03 -1.53 -6.70
C SER A 63 6.07 -0.60 -7.45
N CYS A 64 5.71 0.55 -6.89
CA CYS A 64 4.69 1.44 -7.45
C CYS A 64 5.32 2.68 -8.10
N HIS A 65 6.13 2.50 -9.13
CA HIS A 65 6.81 3.61 -9.82
C HIS A 65 5.86 4.59 -10.55
N ASN A 66 4.60 4.19 -10.77
CA ASN A 66 3.59 5.02 -11.42
C ASN A 66 2.67 5.75 -10.41
N LEU A 67 2.97 5.67 -9.11
CA LEU A 67 2.11 6.21 -8.07
C LEU A 67 2.10 7.75 -8.12
N LYS A 68 0.91 8.32 -8.28
CA LYS A 68 0.65 9.77 -8.35
C LYS A 68 0.02 10.30 -7.08
N TYR A 69 -0.68 9.44 -6.34
CA TYR A 69 -1.37 9.79 -5.12
C TYR A 69 -1.21 8.68 -4.08
N LEU A 70 -0.76 9.07 -2.89
CA LEU A 70 -0.64 8.20 -1.73
C LEU A 70 -1.23 8.89 -0.50
N ASN A 71 -2.21 8.25 0.13
CA ASN A 71 -2.78 8.73 1.39
C ASN A 71 -2.39 7.80 2.55
N LEU A 72 -1.69 8.37 3.53
CA LEU A 72 -1.18 7.69 4.74
C LEU A 72 -1.70 8.36 6.03
N ARG A 73 -2.76 9.16 5.95
CA ARG A 73 -3.30 9.87 7.11
C ARG A 73 -3.62 8.89 8.24
N GLY A 74 -3.17 9.19 9.46
CA GLY A 74 -3.45 8.36 10.65
C GLY A 74 -2.68 7.04 10.70
N CYS A 75 -1.64 6.88 9.88
CA CYS A 75 -0.71 5.75 9.96
C CYS A 75 0.47 6.11 10.87
N ASP A 76 0.28 5.97 12.18
CA ASP A 76 1.19 6.53 13.20
C ASP A 76 2.50 5.75 13.41
N LYS A 77 2.68 4.61 12.73
CA LYS A 77 3.88 3.76 12.82
C LYS A 77 4.86 3.95 11.65
N ILE A 78 4.72 5.06 10.93
CA ILE A 78 5.59 5.42 9.80
C ILE A 78 6.53 6.53 10.23
N SER A 79 7.83 6.31 10.05
CA SER A 79 8.88 7.29 10.34
C SER A 79 8.99 8.35 9.24
N LYS A 80 9.58 9.49 9.57
CA LYS A 80 9.83 10.55 8.57
C LYS A 80 10.85 10.07 7.53
N GLU A 81 11.88 9.36 7.98
CA GLU A 81 12.91 8.78 7.13
C GLU A 81 12.33 7.80 6.09
N ALA A 82 11.29 7.05 6.45
CA ALA A 82 10.59 6.20 5.50
C ALA A 82 9.85 7.02 4.44
N ILE A 83 9.17 8.11 4.83
CA ILE A 83 8.49 9.01 3.88
C ILE A 83 9.49 9.65 2.91
N ASP A 84 10.68 10.02 3.37
CA ASP A 84 11.71 10.62 2.51
C ASP A 84 12.14 9.67 1.38
N LYS A 85 12.05 8.34 1.57
CA LYS A 85 12.32 7.33 0.52
C LYS A 85 11.29 7.31 -0.61
N LEU A 86 10.13 7.95 -0.46
CA LEU A 86 9.13 8.05 -1.54
C LEU A 86 9.45 9.17 -2.53
N ASN A 87 10.33 10.11 -2.15
CA ASN A 87 10.71 11.27 -2.95
C ASN A 87 12.10 11.13 -3.60
N SER A 88 12.78 10.00 -3.40
CA SER A 88 14.11 9.68 -3.92
C SER A 88 14.05 8.80 -5.16
#